data_AF-A0A1E4JWH4-F1
#
_entry.id   AF-A0A1E4JWH4-F1
#
_cell.length_a   1.000
_cell.length_b   1.000
_cell.length_c   1.000
_cell.angle_alpha   90.00
_cell.angle_beta   90.00
_cell.angle_gamma   90.00
#
_symmetry.space_group_name_H-M   'P 1'
#
loop_
_entity.id
_entity.type
_entity.pdbx_description
1 polymer ?
#
loop_
_entity_poly.entity_id
_entity_poly.type
_entity_poly.pdbx_seq_one_letter_code
_entity_poly.pdbx_strand_id
1 'polypeptide(L)'
;MLTPEIERGIAALTAYLGDGAGLLKQVAPRGEELASFEFPLPPDFLGQERTLQLGFTSSFPRALMQVRVTPNAWLVWPHVMQADSACLFEDGRPFNASPEDAVQQLMERVRELVQLASPATSDADRKAEFDREIATYWAQQLPSGPTQLLLLDAPDSDCELFVLTDARPRPKDAPPSLWMSADKGTLSKLAERVGMLPGKFRRLAKGAYFRRLDSLPELRVPTASGLIDWLAPCCSDHGAGINAWLETSSGLPERHVVLALPERDGLRNYMALTLRDGGLKKKASPLYGKRAARMTHHQSPATNLMLLRSLLQVLSRDAVHSRNAASSASLADKHVVLIGVGSLGSQMAMQLARAGVGRLTLIDPDIFNAENLGRHVLGIDDLGRDKVDAMRDRLMRDVPTVDVVAIPWYVELPTSDKALHSADLVVVTTADWHSELWLWRRKLEGATWALVHGWSEPHGVAGHVLVAPPDSRVDGTQLFDANGVFRYPSTNGWPNDGFVDRPQCGGRFIPGGPIGLAAIASLASRSAVETLQGRTQNPKWHRYVANEDAVTRAGGALLRPADVVGIDAVFDERPWPDISAEPAPA
;
A
#
# COMPACT_ATOMS: atom_id res chain seq x y z
N MET A 1 38.01 20.94 -6.35
CA MET A 1 38.87 19.76 -6.57
C MET A 1 37.94 18.61 -6.92
N LEU A 2 38.23 17.83 -7.96
CA LEU A 2 37.39 16.69 -8.33
C LEU A 2 37.59 15.58 -7.30
N THR A 3 36.53 14.82 -7.02
CA THR A 3 36.63 13.63 -6.16
C THR A 3 37.13 12.44 -7.00
N PRO A 4 37.77 11.43 -6.39
CA PRO A 4 38.19 10.21 -7.10
C PRO A 4 37.04 9.52 -7.85
N GLU A 5 35.83 9.58 -7.30
CA GLU A 5 34.63 9.04 -7.93
C GLU A 5 34.26 9.79 -9.20
N ILE A 6 34.35 11.13 -9.20
CA ILE A 6 34.07 11.95 -10.38
C ILE A 6 35.14 11.71 -11.46
N GLU A 7 36.41 11.59 -11.08
CA GLU A 7 37.49 11.27 -12.01
C GLU A 7 37.24 9.92 -12.71
N ARG A 8 36.83 8.89 -11.95
CA ARG A 8 36.43 7.59 -12.49
C ARG A 8 35.20 7.70 -13.39
N GLY A 9 34.20 8.50 -13.01
CA GLY A 9 33.03 8.77 -13.83
C GLY A 9 33.36 9.46 -15.15
N ILE A 10 34.27 10.43 -15.15
CA ILE A 10 34.74 11.12 -16.37
C ILE A 10 35.48 10.14 -17.28
N ALA A 11 36.33 9.28 -16.71
CA ALA A 11 37.02 8.23 -17.46
C ALA A 11 36.02 7.24 -18.09
N ALA A 12 34.99 6.83 -17.34
CA ALA A 12 33.92 5.97 -17.84
C ALA A 12 33.11 6.62 -18.97
N LEU A 13 32.81 7.92 -18.86
CA LEU A 13 32.09 8.66 -19.89
C LEU A 13 32.91 8.74 -21.18
N THR A 14 34.21 9.02 -21.05
CA THR A 14 35.15 9.05 -22.17
C THR A 14 35.24 7.67 -22.84
N ALA A 15 35.33 6.60 -22.04
CA ALA A 15 35.37 5.23 -22.54
C ALA A 15 34.06 4.83 -23.27
N TYR A 16 32.90 5.22 -22.73
CA TYR A 16 31.60 4.92 -23.32
C TYR A 16 31.43 5.58 -24.69
N LEU A 17 31.90 6.81 -24.88
CA LEU A 17 31.79 7.54 -26.15
C LEU A 17 32.79 7.07 -27.22
N GLY A 18 33.85 6.36 -26.83
CA GLY A 18 34.89 5.88 -27.77
C GLY A 18 35.46 7.00 -28.62
N ASP A 19 35.44 6.83 -29.95
CA ASP A 19 35.92 7.83 -30.92
C ASP A 19 35.16 9.18 -30.82
N GLY A 20 33.92 9.14 -30.33
CA GLY A 20 33.10 10.34 -30.09
C GLY A 20 33.58 11.20 -28.92
N ALA A 21 34.46 10.69 -28.06
CA ALA A 21 34.98 11.44 -26.92
C ALA A 21 35.72 12.73 -27.33
N GLY A 22 36.27 12.79 -28.55
CA GLY A 22 36.91 13.99 -29.09
C GLY A 22 35.96 15.18 -29.30
N LEU A 23 34.65 14.95 -29.27
CA LEU A 23 33.62 15.99 -29.35
C LEU A 23 33.23 16.56 -27.98
N LEU A 24 33.64 15.92 -26.87
CA LEU A 24 33.38 16.44 -25.53
C LEU A 24 34.19 17.71 -25.29
N LYS A 25 33.49 18.79 -24.97
CA LYS A 25 34.12 20.06 -24.57
C LYS A 25 33.86 20.31 -23.10
N GLN A 26 34.90 20.44 -22.30
CA GLN A 26 34.75 20.83 -20.91
C GLN A 26 34.23 22.27 -20.83
N VAL A 27 33.19 22.50 -20.04
CA VAL A 27 32.58 23.81 -19.84
C VAL A 27 32.48 24.16 -18.36
N ALA A 28 32.16 25.43 -18.07
CA ALA A 28 31.98 25.88 -16.71
C ALA A 28 30.82 25.12 -16.02
N PRO A 29 31.04 24.50 -14.84
CA PRO A 29 29.99 23.83 -14.09
C PRO A 29 28.86 24.79 -13.69
N ARG A 30 27.62 24.30 -13.62
CA ARG A 30 26.46 25.07 -13.18
C ARG A 30 25.89 24.53 -11.87
N GLY A 31 25.52 25.43 -10.95
CA GLY A 31 24.88 25.05 -9.69
C GLY A 31 25.76 24.17 -8.81
N GLU A 32 25.33 22.92 -8.58
CA GLU A 32 26.02 21.94 -7.72
C GLU A 32 27.01 21.03 -8.47
N GLU A 33 27.24 21.29 -9.75
CA GLU A 33 28.20 20.55 -10.58
C GLU A 33 29.65 20.87 -10.19
N LEU A 34 30.51 19.85 -10.14
CA LEU A 34 31.96 19.99 -9.97
C LEU A 34 32.73 19.85 -11.30
N ALA A 35 32.15 19.14 -12.26
CA ALA A 35 32.64 19.06 -13.64
C ALA A 35 31.45 19.02 -14.61
N SER A 36 31.59 19.60 -15.79
CA SER A 36 30.52 19.68 -16.78
C SER A 36 31.10 19.62 -18.20
N PHE A 37 30.45 18.88 -19.08
CA PHE A 37 30.90 18.66 -20.45
C PHE A 37 29.76 18.91 -21.43
N GLU A 38 30.07 19.51 -22.56
CA GLU A 38 29.16 19.66 -23.70
C GLU A 38 29.46 18.63 -24.78
N PHE A 39 28.40 18.04 -25.32
CA PHE A 39 28.45 17.10 -26.43
C PHE A 39 27.46 17.54 -27.53
N PRO A 40 27.93 17.91 -28.73
CA PRO A 40 27.04 18.32 -29.82
C PRO A 40 26.27 17.11 -30.37
N LEU A 41 25.00 17.31 -30.70
CA LEU A 41 24.15 16.30 -31.33
C LEU A 41 23.89 16.63 -32.81
N PRO A 42 23.59 15.61 -33.65
CA PRO A 42 23.00 15.84 -34.95
C PRO A 42 21.68 16.64 -34.85
N PRO A 43 21.23 17.29 -35.95
CA PRO A 43 19.95 17.99 -35.98
C PRO A 43 18.79 17.08 -35.57
N ASP A 44 17.88 17.62 -34.76
CA ASP A 44 16.69 16.89 -34.31
C ASP A 44 15.62 16.76 -35.41
N PHE A 45 14.48 16.13 -35.10
CA PHE A 45 13.37 15.98 -36.03
C PHE A 45 12.75 17.30 -36.53
N LEU A 46 13.09 18.45 -35.94
CA LEU A 46 12.71 19.79 -36.41
C LEU A 46 13.85 20.46 -37.20
N GLY A 47 14.97 19.77 -37.44
CA GLY A 47 16.17 20.29 -38.07
C GLY A 47 16.97 21.25 -37.18
N GLN A 48 16.72 21.27 -35.86
CA GLN A 48 17.41 22.14 -34.92
C GLN A 48 18.66 21.45 -34.37
N GLU A 49 19.81 22.12 -34.45
CA GLU A 49 21.04 21.68 -33.78
C GLU A 49 20.93 21.87 -32.26
N ARG A 50 21.30 20.84 -31.50
CA ARG A 50 21.28 20.85 -30.04
C ARG A 50 22.58 20.30 -29.46
N THR A 51 22.86 20.67 -28.22
CA THR A 51 24.00 20.22 -27.42
C THR A 51 23.50 19.62 -26.12
N LEU A 52 24.05 18.48 -25.71
CA LEU A 52 23.87 17.91 -24.38
C LEU A 52 24.93 18.44 -23.43
N GLN A 53 24.50 18.93 -22.27
CA GLN A 53 25.39 19.22 -21.16
C GLN A 53 25.29 18.09 -20.12
N LEU A 54 26.43 17.48 -19.81
CA LEU A 54 26.60 16.35 -18.91
C LEU A 54 27.38 16.80 -17.68
N GLY A 55 26.67 17.07 -16.58
CA GLY A 55 27.20 17.65 -15.35
C GLY A 55 27.36 16.63 -14.22
N PHE A 56 28.59 16.44 -13.73
CA PHE A 56 28.87 15.64 -12.53
C PHE A 56 28.62 16.49 -11.27
N THR A 57 27.62 16.10 -10.48
CA THR A 57 27.28 16.77 -9.21
C THR A 57 28.26 16.41 -8.10
N SER A 58 28.33 17.24 -7.07
CA SER A 58 29.11 16.97 -5.85
C SER A 58 28.74 15.67 -5.13
N SER A 59 27.55 15.12 -5.39
CA SER A 59 27.04 13.89 -4.77
C SER A 59 27.21 12.64 -5.64
N PHE A 60 27.84 12.75 -6.81
CA PHE A 60 28.13 11.60 -7.68
C PHE A 60 29.06 10.59 -6.99
N PRO A 61 28.82 9.26 -7.09
CA PRO A 61 27.82 8.56 -7.91
C PRO A 61 26.50 8.27 -7.19
N ARG A 62 26.31 8.76 -5.96
CA ARG A 62 25.06 8.57 -5.20
C ARG A 62 23.90 9.35 -5.80
N ALA A 63 24.20 10.51 -6.39
CA ALA A 63 23.32 11.22 -7.30
C ALA A 63 23.84 11.05 -8.73
N LEU A 64 22.91 10.89 -9.68
CA LEU A 64 23.26 10.80 -11.08
C LEU A 64 23.82 12.14 -11.60
N MET A 65 24.49 12.08 -12.75
CA MET A 65 24.87 13.30 -13.47
C MET A 65 23.61 14.03 -13.94
N GLN A 66 23.68 15.36 -13.96
CA GLN A 66 22.64 16.18 -14.58
C GLN A 66 22.83 16.17 -16.09
N VAL A 67 21.74 15.90 -16.82
CA VAL A 67 21.70 16.00 -18.27
C VAL A 67 20.84 17.20 -18.63
N ARG A 68 21.36 18.09 -19.47
CA ARG A 68 20.61 19.24 -19.99
C ARG A 68 20.66 19.31 -21.51
N VAL A 69 19.60 19.82 -22.13
CA VAL A 69 19.49 19.97 -23.59
C VAL A 69 19.42 21.45 -23.95
N THR A 70 20.36 21.93 -24.78
CA THR A 70 20.42 23.33 -25.24
C THR A 70 20.44 23.44 -26.76
N PRO A 71 19.60 24.27 -27.41
CA PRO A 71 18.49 25.04 -26.85
C PRO A 71 17.43 24.15 -26.17
N ASN A 72 16.62 24.72 -25.28
CA ASN A 72 15.60 23.98 -24.52
C ASN A 72 14.64 23.22 -25.46
N ALA A 73 14.38 21.95 -25.17
CA ALA A 73 13.44 21.10 -25.90
C ALA A 73 12.16 20.78 -25.10
N TRP A 74 11.79 21.62 -24.12
CA TRP A 74 10.61 21.45 -23.28
C TRP A 74 9.32 21.33 -24.11
N LEU A 75 8.58 20.24 -23.91
CA LEU A 75 7.38 19.86 -24.68
C LEU A 75 7.66 19.66 -26.19
N VAL A 76 8.92 19.44 -26.57
CA VAL A 76 9.35 19.08 -27.91
C VAL A 76 9.97 17.69 -27.88
N TRP A 77 10.89 17.45 -26.96
CA TRP A 77 11.44 16.12 -26.67
C TRP A 77 10.75 15.54 -25.43
N PRO A 78 10.38 14.25 -25.44
CA PRO A 78 10.02 13.55 -24.20
C PRO A 78 11.19 13.63 -23.21
N HIS A 79 10.91 13.49 -21.92
CA HIS A 79 11.83 13.55 -20.79
C HIS A 79 12.55 14.89 -20.57
N VAL A 80 12.48 15.85 -21.49
CA VAL A 80 13.03 17.19 -21.27
C VAL A 80 12.04 18.01 -20.44
N MET A 81 12.56 18.81 -19.50
CA MET A 81 11.86 19.56 -18.44
C MET A 81 12.02 21.08 -18.63
N GLN A 82 11.21 21.90 -17.94
CA GLN A 82 11.21 23.38 -18.13
C GLN A 82 12.57 24.07 -17.95
N ALA A 83 13.45 23.54 -17.09
CA ALA A 83 14.75 24.14 -16.77
C ALA A 83 15.92 23.52 -17.57
N ASP A 84 15.66 23.09 -18.80
CA ASP A 84 16.57 22.38 -19.71
C ASP A 84 17.00 20.98 -19.23
N SER A 85 16.53 20.59 -18.05
CA SER A 85 16.45 19.26 -17.44
C SER A 85 16.16 18.06 -18.34
N ALA A 86 16.90 16.96 -18.33
CA ALA A 86 16.32 15.66 -18.73
C ALA A 86 16.01 14.80 -17.49
N CYS A 87 14.78 14.29 -17.40
CA CYS A 87 14.33 13.33 -16.39
C CYS A 87 14.49 11.92 -16.95
N LEU A 88 15.61 11.25 -16.64
CA LEU A 88 15.92 9.94 -17.20
C LEU A 88 15.63 8.78 -16.24
N PHE A 89 15.24 9.10 -15.00
CA PHE A 89 15.01 8.14 -13.92
C PHE A 89 13.87 8.66 -13.03
N GLU A 90 12.91 7.78 -12.70
CA GLU A 90 11.72 8.14 -11.90
C GLU A 90 12.07 8.72 -10.50
N ASP A 91 13.14 8.21 -9.85
CA ASP A 91 13.55 8.63 -8.49
C ASP A 91 14.95 9.29 -8.43
N GLY A 92 15.60 9.51 -9.58
CA GLY A 92 16.92 10.15 -9.66
C GLY A 92 18.07 9.42 -8.96
N ARG A 93 17.88 8.15 -8.58
CA ARG A 93 18.89 7.31 -7.92
C ARG A 93 19.34 6.17 -8.83
N PRO A 94 20.65 5.93 -8.98
CA PRO A 94 21.11 4.70 -9.60
C PRO A 94 20.80 3.52 -8.68
N PHE A 95 20.43 2.39 -9.29
CA PHE A 95 20.34 1.10 -8.59
C PHE A 95 21.77 0.63 -8.25
N ASN A 96 22.36 1.15 -7.17
CA ASN A 96 23.60 0.65 -6.55
C ASN A 96 24.80 0.44 -7.49
N ALA A 97 25.20 1.48 -8.21
CA ALA A 97 26.21 1.39 -9.25
C ALA A 97 27.52 2.08 -8.84
N SER A 98 28.65 1.46 -9.17
CA SER A 98 29.96 2.12 -9.19
C SER A 98 29.91 3.40 -10.07
N PRO A 99 30.89 4.32 -9.97
CA PRO A 99 30.98 5.46 -10.90
C PRO A 99 30.82 5.07 -12.38
N GLU A 100 31.37 3.93 -12.78
CA GLU A 100 31.33 3.41 -14.15
C GLU A 100 29.93 2.93 -14.53
N ASP A 101 29.30 2.11 -13.68
CA ASP A 101 27.94 1.61 -13.91
C ASP A 101 26.91 2.76 -13.95
N ALA A 102 27.11 3.79 -13.13
CA ALA A 102 26.22 4.95 -13.06
C ALA A 102 26.26 5.75 -14.36
N VAL A 103 27.45 5.92 -14.94
CA VAL A 103 27.63 6.56 -16.25
C VAL A 103 27.03 5.69 -17.35
N GLN A 104 27.28 4.38 -17.34
CA GLN A 104 26.73 3.48 -18.35
C GLN A 104 25.20 3.52 -18.39
N GLN A 105 24.54 3.33 -17.24
CA GLN A 105 23.07 3.35 -17.15
C GLN A 105 22.49 4.70 -17.58
N LEU A 106 23.11 5.80 -17.16
CA LEU A 106 22.69 7.14 -17.58
C LEU A 106 22.80 7.29 -19.09
N MET A 107 23.94 6.92 -19.67
CA MET A 107 24.20 7.11 -21.09
C MET A 107 23.36 6.18 -21.97
N GLU A 108 22.93 5.02 -21.46
CA GLU A 108 21.91 4.17 -22.10
C GLU A 108 20.56 4.90 -22.19
N ARG A 109 20.11 5.56 -21.10
CA ARG A 109 18.89 6.38 -21.12
C ARG A 109 19.02 7.65 -21.97
N VAL A 110 20.18 8.31 -21.95
CA VAL A 110 20.47 9.44 -22.86
C VAL A 110 20.36 8.99 -24.32
N ARG A 111 20.83 7.77 -24.63
CA ARG A 111 20.73 7.21 -25.99
C ARG A 111 19.27 7.05 -26.41
N GLU A 112 18.42 6.50 -25.54
CA GLU A 112 16.98 6.37 -25.79
C GLU A 112 16.32 7.75 -26.02
N LEU A 113 16.64 8.74 -25.19
CA LEU A 113 16.18 10.12 -25.36
C LEU A 113 16.59 10.71 -26.73
N VAL A 114 17.86 10.57 -27.11
CA VAL A 114 18.36 11.07 -28.40
C VAL A 114 17.74 10.31 -29.57
N GLN A 115 17.47 9.02 -29.44
CA GLN A 115 16.75 8.24 -30.44
C GLN A 115 15.32 8.76 -30.63
N LEU A 116 14.59 9.05 -29.56
CA LEU A 116 13.25 9.65 -29.64
C LEU A 116 13.27 11.01 -30.37
N ALA A 117 14.34 11.78 -30.19
CA ALA A 117 14.55 13.05 -30.87
C ALA A 117 15.04 12.98 -32.32
N SER A 118 15.41 11.79 -32.80
CA SER A 118 15.91 11.60 -34.16
C SER A 118 14.79 11.77 -35.20
N PRO A 119 15.11 12.30 -36.41
CA PRO A 119 14.20 12.27 -37.56
C PRO A 119 13.72 10.86 -37.95
N ALA A 120 14.44 9.81 -37.55
CA ALA A 120 14.11 8.41 -37.86
C ALA A 120 12.92 7.86 -37.05
N THR A 121 12.63 8.44 -35.88
CA THR A 121 11.51 8.00 -35.02
C THR A 121 10.20 8.56 -35.54
N SER A 122 9.09 7.81 -35.47
CA SER A 122 7.80 8.30 -35.95
C SER A 122 7.16 9.28 -34.95
N ASP A 123 6.31 10.19 -35.45
CA ASP A 123 5.53 11.10 -34.58
C ASP A 123 4.63 10.33 -33.61
N ALA A 124 4.13 9.16 -34.03
CA ALA A 124 3.29 8.30 -33.20
C ALA A 124 4.05 7.73 -32.00
N ASP A 125 5.30 7.29 -32.20
CA ASP A 125 6.14 6.75 -31.11
C ASP A 125 6.51 7.85 -30.11
N ARG A 126 6.85 9.05 -30.60
CA ARG A 126 7.10 10.21 -29.72
C ARG A 126 5.87 10.60 -28.92
N LYS A 127 4.69 10.60 -29.57
CA LYS A 127 3.43 10.87 -28.89
C LYS A 127 3.13 9.80 -27.84
N ALA A 128 3.33 8.53 -28.15
CA ALA A 128 3.12 7.43 -27.22
C ALA A 128 3.99 7.58 -25.96
N GLU A 129 5.22 8.06 -26.13
CA GLU A 129 6.13 8.37 -25.02
C GLU A 129 5.63 9.55 -24.16
N PHE A 130 5.25 10.68 -24.79
CA PHE A 130 4.63 11.78 -24.04
C PHE A 130 3.39 11.33 -23.28
N ASP A 131 2.56 10.50 -23.90
CA ASP A 131 1.33 9.99 -23.31
C ASP A 131 1.61 9.08 -22.10
N ARG A 132 2.76 8.38 -22.04
CA ARG A 132 3.14 7.54 -20.89
C ARG A 132 3.34 8.36 -19.62
N GLU A 133 3.90 9.55 -19.75
CA GLU A 133 4.23 10.43 -18.61
C GLU A 133 3.42 11.73 -18.61
N ILE A 134 2.29 11.75 -19.32
CA ILE A 134 1.51 12.96 -19.61
C ILE A 134 1.14 13.76 -18.35
N ALA A 135 0.81 13.06 -17.26
CA ALA A 135 0.47 13.67 -15.98
C ALA A 135 1.64 14.48 -15.40
N THR A 136 2.89 14.03 -15.60
CA THR A 136 4.11 14.74 -15.18
C THR A 136 4.28 16.04 -15.97
N TYR A 137 4.12 16.00 -17.30
CA TYR A 137 4.22 17.20 -18.13
C TYR A 137 3.14 18.23 -17.80
N TRP A 138 1.89 17.79 -17.59
CA TRP A 138 0.82 18.69 -17.17
C TRP A 138 1.07 19.26 -15.78
N ALA A 139 1.55 18.44 -14.85
CA ALA A 139 1.89 18.90 -13.52
C ALA A 139 2.94 20.02 -13.60
N GLN A 140 4.03 19.88 -14.37
CA GLN A 140 5.08 20.90 -14.44
C GLN A 140 4.64 22.23 -15.06
N GLN A 141 3.61 22.22 -15.91
CA GLN A 141 3.03 23.45 -16.47
C GLN A 141 2.19 24.22 -15.45
N LEU A 142 1.81 23.59 -14.33
CA LEU A 142 0.89 24.16 -13.35
C LEU A 142 1.59 24.44 -12.01
N PRO A 143 1.29 25.59 -11.38
CA PRO A 143 1.71 25.85 -10.00
C PRO A 143 1.00 24.90 -9.03
N SER A 144 1.69 24.48 -7.97
CA SER A 144 1.12 23.65 -6.90
C SER A 144 0.08 24.41 -6.08
N GLY A 145 -1.09 23.80 -5.89
CA GLY A 145 -2.13 24.26 -5.00
C GLY A 145 -1.81 23.98 -3.52
N PRO A 146 -2.41 24.74 -2.59
CA PRO A 146 -2.13 24.63 -1.17
C PRO A 146 -2.88 23.50 -0.47
N THR A 147 -3.79 22.80 -1.16
CA THR A 147 -4.67 21.78 -0.58
C THR A 147 -4.37 20.41 -1.18
N GLN A 148 -4.15 19.44 -0.28
CA GLN A 148 -4.04 18.03 -0.64
C GLN A 148 -5.44 17.42 -0.72
N LEU A 149 -5.66 16.54 -1.68
CA LEU A 149 -6.95 15.91 -1.93
C LEU A 149 -6.84 14.41 -1.65
N LEU A 150 -7.86 13.86 -0.99
CA LEU A 150 -8.02 12.43 -0.75
C LEU A 150 -9.36 12.00 -1.37
N LEU A 151 -9.32 11.21 -2.43
CA LEU A 151 -10.51 10.60 -3.03
C LEU A 151 -10.77 9.24 -2.38
N LEU A 152 -11.94 9.08 -1.76
CA LEU A 152 -12.41 7.83 -1.16
C LEU A 152 -13.20 7.05 -2.20
N ASP A 153 -12.57 5.98 -2.69
CA ASP A 153 -12.98 5.19 -3.85
C ASP A 153 -13.15 6.03 -5.13
N ALA A 154 -12.56 5.55 -6.24
CA ALA A 154 -12.75 6.21 -7.53
C ALA A 154 -14.14 5.83 -8.08
N PRO A 155 -15.01 6.80 -8.43
CA PRO A 155 -16.30 6.50 -9.05
C PRO A 155 -16.15 5.82 -10.42
N ASP A 156 -17.09 4.95 -10.77
CA ASP A 156 -17.12 4.28 -12.08
C ASP A 156 -17.61 5.19 -13.23
N SER A 157 -18.23 6.32 -12.89
CA SER A 157 -18.80 7.26 -13.85
C SER A 157 -18.61 8.70 -13.39
N ASP A 158 -18.81 9.62 -14.32
CA ASP A 158 -18.70 11.05 -14.05
C ASP A 158 -19.74 11.50 -13.02
N CYS A 159 -19.30 12.23 -12.01
CA CYS A 159 -20.20 12.66 -10.94
C CYS A 159 -19.64 13.84 -10.14
N GLU A 160 -20.53 14.56 -9.48
CA GLU A 160 -20.16 15.52 -8.46
C GLU A 160 -19.74 14.81 -7.17
N LEU A 161 -18.65 15.26 -6.55
CA LEU A 161 -18.10 14.71 -5.32
C LEU A 161 -18.42 15.62 -4.13
N PHE A 162 -18.88 15.01 -3.04
CA PHE A 162 -18.97 15.68 -1.75
C PHE A 162 -17.58 15.88 -1.18
N VAL A 163 -17.35 17.03 -0.54
CA VAL A 163 -16.05 17.37 0.05
C VAL A 163 -16.15 17.64 1.55
N LEU A 164 -15.14 17.20 2.29
CA LEU A 164 -15.02 17.31 3.75
C LEU A 164 -13.59 17.66 4.14
N THR A 165 -13.38 18.76 4.87
CA THR A 165 -12.03 19.11 5.34
C THR A 165 -11.63 18.21 6.51
N ASP A 166 -10.44 17.60 6.41
CA ASP A 166 -9.81 16.88 7.50
C ASP A 166 -9.55 17.85 8.67
N ALA A 167 -10.19 17.56 9.79
CA ALA A 167 -10.18 18.38 10.99
C ALA A 167 -9.23 17.86 12.07
N ARG A 168 -8.47 16.80 11.78
CA ARG A 168 -7.49 16.24 12.73
C ARG A 168 -6.33 17.22 12.96
N PRO A 169 -5.65 17.14 14.11
CA PRO A 169 -4.44 17.93 14.36
C PRO A 169 -3.40 17.69 13.26
N ARG A 170 -2.77 18.76 12.78
CA ARG A 170 -1.72 18.72 11.76
C ARG A 170 -0.54 19.59 12.17
N PRO A 171 0.68 19.30 11.68
CA PRO A 171 1.80 20.23 11.78
C PRO A 171 1.41 21.61 11.23
N LYS A 172 1.95 22.69 11.82
CA LYS A 172 1.58 24.07 11.45
C LYS A 172 1.76 24.40 9.96
N ASP A 173 2.74 23.76 9.32
CA ASP A 173 3.10 23.99 7.92
C ASP A 173 2.54 22.94 6.95
N ALA A 174 1.84 21.91 7.46
CA ALA A 174 1.26 20.89 6.61
C ALA A 174 0.03 21.46 5.85
N PRO A 175 -0.05 21.28 4.53
CA PRO A 175 -1.21 21.72 3.76
C PRO A 175 -2.48 21.02 4.27
N PRO A 176 -3.64 21.70 4.26
CA PRO A 176 -4.89 21.06 4.61
C PRO A 176 -5.22 19.94 3.62
N SER A 177 -5.78 18.86 4.16
CA SER A 177 -6.33 17.74 3.39
C SER A 177 -7.85 17.88 3.25
N LEU A 178 -8.35 17.69 2.03
CA LEU A 178 -9.75 17.67 1.68
C LEU A 178 -10.13 16.26 1.22
N TRP A 179 -11.09 15.65 1.90
CA TRP A 179 -11.60 14.33 1.58
C TRP A 179 -12.78 14.45 0.65
N MET A 180 -12.86 13.55 -0.32
CA MET A 180 -13.83 13.60 -1.39
C MET A 180 -14.43 12.21 -1.63
N SER A 181 -15.73 12.14 -1.87
CA SER A 181 -16.39 10.90 -2.28
C SER A 181 -17.71 11.20 -2.99
N ALA A 182 -18.14 10.29 -3.86
CA ALA A 182 -19.48 10.35 -4.46
C ALA A 182 -20.57 10.09 -3.40
N ASP A 183 -20.27 9.30 -2.36
CA ASP A 183 -21.18 9.00 -1.26
C ASP A 183 -20.86 9.78 0.02
N LYS A 184 -21.88 10.44 0.58
CA LYS A 184 -21.79 11.10 1.89
C LYS A 184 -21.62 10.10 3.02
N GLY A 185 -22.20 8.91 2.89
CA GLY A 185 -22.10 7.83 3.87
C GLY A 185 -20.66 7.40 4.06
N THR A 186 -19.93 7.14 2.98
CA THR A 186 -18.50 6.81 2.98
C THR A 186 -17.65 7.85 3.70
N LEU A 187 -17.83 9.14 3.38
CA LEU A 187 -17.12 10.23 4.08
C LEU A 187 -17.43 10.27 5.58
N SER A 188 -18.71 10.12 5.94
CA SER A 188 -19.16 10.19 7.33
C SER A 188 -18.63 9.01 8.14
N LYS A 189 -18.70 7.79 7.59
CA LYS A 189 -18.16 6.56 8.19
C LYS A 189 -16.66 6.66 8.41
N LEU A 190 -15.89 7.12 7.41
CA LEU A 190 -14.45 7.28 7.57
C LEU A 190 -14.12 8.36 8.62
N ALA A 191 -14.83 9.49 8.59
CA ALA A 191 -14.66 10.55 9.57
C ALA A 191 -14.87 10.04 11.01
N GLU A 192 -15.92 9.26 11.23
CA GLU A 192 -16.20 8.61 12.51
C GLU A 192 -15.06 7.66 12.93
N ARG A 193 -14.61 6.77 12.03
CA ARG A 193 -13.52 5.80 12.29
C ARG A 193 -12.20 6.45 12.70
N VAL A 194 -11.89 7.63 12.17
CA VAL A 194 -10.65 8.35 12.50
C VAL A 194 -10.79 9.33 13.67
N GLY A 195 -11.94 9.34 14.36
CA GLY A 195 -12.20 10.24 15.48
C GLY A 195 -12.54 11.68 15.11
N MET A 196 -12.96 11.95 13.87
CA MET A 196 -13.52 13.25 13.47
C MET A 196 -15.01 13.32 13.87
N LEU A 197 -15.31 14.02 14.97
CA LEU A 197 -16.64 14.11 15.58
C LEU A 197 -17.80 14.37 14.57
N PRO A 198 -18.74 13.42 14.37
CA PRO A 198 -19.80 13.51 13.37
C PRO A 198 -20.78 14.67 13.59
N GLY A 199 -20.98 15.10 14.85
CA GLY A 199 -21.87 16.22 15.20
C GLY A 199 -21.47 17.59 14.65
N LYS A 200 -20.28 17.73 14.05
CA LYS A 200 -19.78 19.01 13.49
C LYS A 200 -20.05 19.17 11.98
N PHE A 201 -20.53 18.13 11.29
CA PHE A 201 -20.65 18.10 9.83
C PHE A 201 -22.10 17.99 9.35
N ARG A 202 -22.85 19.11 9.34
CA ARG A 202 -24.29 19.10 8.99
C ARG A 202 -24.61 19.25 7.49
N ARG A 203 -23.68 19.76 6.67
CA ARG A 203 -23.90 19.97 5.23
C ARG A 203 -22.59 19.85 4.46
N LEU A 204 -22.45 18.79 3.67
CA LEU A 204 -21.32 18.60 2.75
C LEU A 204 -21.60 19.36 1.45
N ALA A 205 -20.60 20.09 0.96
CA ALA A 205 -20.67 20.79 -0.32
C ALA A 205 -20.23 19.86 -1.46
N LYS A 206 -20.73 20.10 -2.66
CA LYS A 206 -20.26 19.44 -3.89
C LYS A 206 -19.10 20.25 -4.49
N GLY A 207 -17.98 20.25 -3.79
CA GLY A 207 -16.81 21.09 -4.10
C GLY A 207 -15.84 20.50 -5.10
N ALA A 208 -16.11 19.27 -5.57
CA ALA A 208 -15.30 18.62 -6.58
C ALA A 208 -16.16 17.91 -7.63
N TYR A 209 -15.58 17.66 -8.80
CA TYR A 209 -16.18 16.88 -9.89
C TYR A 209 -15.21 15.80 -10.34
N PHE A 210 -15.69 14.57 -10.48
CA PHE A 210 -14.94 13.45 -11.03
C PHE A 210 -15.28 13.28 -12.50
N ARG A 211 -14.25 13.17 -13.34
CA ARG A 211 -14.37 12.96 -14.78
C ARG A 211 -13.43 11.85 -15.23
N ARG A 212 -13.97 10.85 -15.91
CA ARG A 212 -13.20 9.87 -16.68
C ARG A 212 -12.99 10.38 -18.10
N LEU A 213 -11.75 10.30 -18.55
CA LEU A 213 -11.37 10.70 -19.90
C LEU A 213 -11.38 9.47 -20.82
N ASP A 214 -11.98 9.63 -21.99
CA ASP A 214 -12.04 8.60 -23.04
C ASP A 214 -10.71 8.57 -23.82
N SER A 215 -10.03 9.71 -23.93
CA SER A 215 -8.69 9.87 -24.51
C SER A 215 -7.88 10.90 -23.75
N LEU A 216 -6.58 11.02 -24.05
CA LEU A 216 -5.74 12.05 -23.45
C LEU A 216 -5.90 13.39 -24.19
N PRO A 217 -6.15 14.51 -23.47
CA PRO A 217 -6.14 15.85 -24.06
C PRO A 217 -4.73 16.29 -24.46
N GLU A 218 -4.64 17.46 -25.09
CA GLU A 218 -3.39 17.97 -25.63
C GLU A 218 -2.30 18.16 -24.57
N LEU A 219 -1.04 18.05 -24.99
CA LEU A 219 0.14 18.16 -24.13
C LEU A 219 0.22 19.51 -23.37
N ARG A 220 -0.22 20.60 -24.00
CA ARG A 220 -0.18 21.93 -23.39
C ARG A 220 -1.42 22.19 -22.56
N VAL A 221 -1.22 22.52 -21.28
CA VAL A 221 -2.32 22.82 -20.36
C VAL A 221 -2.82 24.26 -20.61
N PRO A 222 -4.14 24.48 -20.74
CA PRO A 222 -4.69 25.80 -20.99
C PRO A 222 -4.67 26.68 -19.72
N THR A 223 -5.09 27.94 -19.88
CA THR A 223 -5.52 28.76 -18.74
C THR A 223 -6.84 28.23 -18.17
N ALA A 224 -7.24 28.74 -17.00
CA ALA A 224 -8.49 28.34 -16.35
C ALA A 224 -9.74 28.49 -17.25
N SER A 225 -9.77 29.51 -18.12
CA SER A 225 -10.88 29.75 -19.04
C SER A 225 -10.97 28.74 -20.18
N GLY A 226 -9.83 28.16 -20.60
CA GLY A 226 -9.79 27.17 -21.68
C GLY A 226 -9.91 25.71 -21.21
N LEU A 227 -10.18 25.48 -19.92
CA LEU A 227 -10.20 24.13 -19.34
C LEU A 227 -11.27 23.23 -20.00
N ILE A 228 -12.47 23.76 -20.25
CA ILE A 228 -13.56 22.99 -20.85
C ILE A 228 -13.22 22.64 -22.29
N ASP A 229 -12.79 23.62 -23.09
CA ASP A 229 -12.43 23.41 -24.50
C ASP A 229 -11.30 22.40 -24.66
N TRP A 230 -10.35 22.38 -23.71
CA TRP A 230 -9.25 21.42 -23.68
C TRP A 230 -9.68 19.99 -23.33
N LEU A 231 -10.69 19.84 -22.46
CA LEU A 231 -11.22 18.52 -22.06
C LEU A 231 -12.29 17.98 -23.01
N ALA A 232 -13.04 18.87 -23.68
CA ALA A 232 -14.21 18.50 -24.49
C ALA A 232 -13.92 17.42 -25.55
N PRO A 233 -12.80 17.44 -26.31
CA PRO A 233 -12.50 16.41 -27.29
C PRO A 233 -12.27 15.01 -26.70
N CYS A 234 -12.01 14.93 -25.39
CA CYS A 234 -11.63 13.72 -24.67
C CYS A 234 -12.74 13.18 -23.77
N CYS A 235 -13.94 13.77 -23.87
CA CYS A 235 -15.10 13.41 -23.07
C CYS A 235 -16.29 13.15 -24.00
N SER A 236 -16.97 12.01 -23.85
CA SER A 236 -18.19 11.69 -24.59
C SER A 236 -19.30 12.76 -24.50
N ASP A 237 -19.43 13.45 -23.35
CA ASP A 237 -20.38 14.56 -23.17
C ASP A 237 -19.85 15.93 -23.60
N HIS A 238 -18.66 15.98 -24.23
CA HIS A 238 -17.99 17.20 -24.67
C HIS A 238 -17.80 18.22 -23.54
N GLY A 239 -17.63 17.76 -22.29
CA GLY A 239 -17.39 18.62 -21.12
C GLY A 239 -18.66 19.24 -20.51
N ALA A 240 -19.85 18.93 -21.04
CA ALA A 240 -21.12 19.52 -20.61
C ALA A 240 -21.38 19.34 -19.10
N GLY A 241 -21.11 18.15 -18.54
CA GLY A 241 -21.32 17.87 -17.12
C GLY A 241 -20.39 18.67 -16.20
N ILE A 242 -19.11 18.84 -16.58
CA ILE A 242 -18.17 19.66 -15.80
C ILE A 242 -18.59 21.13 -15.88
N ASN A 243 -18.97 21.61 -17.07
CA ASN A 243 -19.38 23.00 -17.24
C ASN A 243 -20.62 23.35 -16.40
N ALA A 244 -21.65 22.52 -16.45
CA ALA A 244 -22.86 22.69 -15.62
C ALA A 244 -22.52 22.70 -14.11
N TRP A 245 -21.61 21.82 -13.67
CA TRP A 245 -21.14 21.84 -12.29
C TRP A 245 -20.34 23.11 -11.95
N LEU A 246 -19.47 23.61 -12.84
CA LEU A 246 -18.70 24.85 -12.61
C LEU A 246 -19.60 26.08 -12.44
N GLU A 247 -20.71 26.13 -13.17
CA GLU A 247 -21.72 27.18 -13.06
C GLU A 247 -22.42 27.14 -11.70
N THR A 248 -22.87 25.95 -11.27
CA THR A 248 -23.58 25.76 -10.00
C THR A 248 -22.67 25.88 -8.77
N SER A 249 -21.39 25.53 -8.91
CA SER A 249 -20.36 25.62 -7.86
C SER A 249 -19.59 26.96 -7.86
N SER A 250 -19.97 27.92 -8.70
CA SER A 250 -19.32 29.23 -8.85
C SER A 250 -19.19 30.04 -7.57
N GLY A 251 -20.03 29.76 -6.56
CA GLY A 251 -19.95 30.35 -5.22
C GLY A 251 -18.83 29.80 -4.33
N LEU A 252 -18.05 28.81 -4.80
CA LEU A 252 -16.95 28.21 -4.07
C LEU A 252 -15.61 28.85 -4.46
N PRO A 253 -14.80 29.27 -3.47
CA PRO A 253 -13.49 29.90 -3.69
C PRO A 253 -12.45 28.95 -4.30
N GLU A 254 -12.60 27.64 -4.07
CA GLU A 254 -11.83 26.58 -4.72
C GLU A 254 -12.78 25.52 -5.27
N ARG A 255 -12.52 25.08 -6.50
CA ARG A 255 -13.26 24.04 -7.19
C ARG A 255 -12.27 23.01 -7.71
N HIS A 256 -12.49 21.74 -7.39
CA HIS A 256 -11.55 20.68 -7.75
C HIS A 256 -12.13 19.80 -8.86
N VAL A 257 -11.36 19.55 -9.90
CA VAL A 257 -11.68 18.60 -10.98
C VAL A 257 -10.70 17.44 -10.88
N VAL A 258 -11.21 16.25 -10.60
CA VAL A 258 -10.43 15.02 -10.60
C VAL A 258 -10.63 14.32 -11.93
N LEU A 259 -9.53 14.10 -12.63
CA LEU A 259 -9.48 13.43 -13.92
C LEU A 259 -8.97 12.00 -13.71
N ALA A 260 -9.78 11.02 -14.09
CA ALA A 260 -9.35 9.65 -14.31
C ALA A 260 -8.83 9.53 -15.74
N LEU A 261 -7.53 9.30 -15.89
CA LEU A 261 -6.90 9.13 -17.19
C LEU A 261 -7.33 7.78 -17.81
N PRO A 262 -7.20 7.61 -19.14
CA PRO A 262 -7.37 6.32 -19.79
C PRO A 262 -6.46 5.27 -19.15
N GLU A 263 -6.98 4.06 -19.02
CA GLU A 263 -6.26 2.94 -18.43
C GLU A 263 -5.12 2.48 -19.36
N ARG A 264 -3.98 2.16 -18.77
CA ARG A 264 -2.82 1.59 -19.46
C ARG A 264 -2.25 0.46 -18.63
N ASP A 265 -2.02 -0.70 -19.25
CA ASP A 265 -1.47 -1.90 -18.60
C ASP A 265 -2.22 -2.34 -17.33
N GLY A 266 -3.55 -2.17 -17.30
CA GLY A 266 -4.39 -2.50 -16.15
C GLY A 266 -4.32 -1.49 -15.00
N LEU A 267 -3.60 -0.37 -15.18
CA LEU A 267 -3.45 0.68 -14.19
C LEU A 267 -4.12 1.96 -14.66
N ARG A 268 -4.82 2.62 -13.73
CA ARG A 268 -5.48 3.90 -13.96
C ARG A 268 -4.82 4.99 -13.14
N ASN A 269 -4.32 6.01 -13.83
CA ASN A 269 -3.75 7.19 -13.21
C ASN A 269 -4.82 8.26 -13.00
N TYR A 270 -4.59 9.13 -12.01
CA TYR A 270 -5.49 10.23 -11.67
C TYR A 270 -4.72 11.53 -11.55
N MET A 271 -5.33 12.63 -11.99
CA MET A 271 -4.82 13.98 -11.80
C MET A 271 -5.89 14.85 -11.17
N ALA A 272 -5.51 15.76 -10.28
CA ALA A 272 -6.42 16.78 -9.78
C ALA A 272 -6.00 18.17 -10.22
N LEU A 273 -6.95 18.88 -10.81
CA LEU A 273 -6.88 20.28 -11.16
C LEU A 273 -7.72 21.10 -10.20
N THR A 274 -7.22 22.24 -9.76
CA THR A 274 -7.95 23.14 -8.86
C THR A 274 -8.10 24.50 -9.52
N LEU A 275 -9.35 24.93 -9.68
CA LEU A 275 -9.71 26.28 -10.03
C LEU A 275 -9.83 27.10 -8.75
N ARG A 276 -8.94 28.05 -8.55
CA ARG A 276 -8.86 28.89 -7.36
C ARG A 276 -9.08 30.35 -7.72
N ASP A 277 -9.88 31.07 -6.92
CA ASP A 277 -10.00 32.51 -7.08
C ASP A 277 -8.67 33.23 -6.78
N GLY A 278 -8.20 34.02 -7.75
CA GLY A 278 -7.01 34.87 -7.62
C GLY A 278 -7.09 35.89 -6.48
N GLY A 279 -8.29 36.24 -6.00
CA GLY A 279 -8.49 37.14 -4.85
C GLY A 279 -8.14 36.54 -3.48
N LEU A 280 -7.90 35.23 -3.39
CA LEU A 280 -7.60 34.55 -2.12
C LEU A 280 -6.13 34.73 -1.71
N LYS A 281 -5.87 34.97 -0.42
CA LYS A 281 -4.52 34.95 0.14
C LYS A 281 -3.82 33.62 -0.20
N LYS A 282 -2.55 33.66 -0.62
CA LYS A 282 -1.77 32.47 -1.07
C LYS A 282 -1.84 31.24 -0.15
N LYS A 283 -2.00 31.43 1.16
CA LYS A 283 -2.06 30.35 2.17
C LYS A 283 -3.45 30.06 2.74
N ALA A 284 -4.49 30.75 2.29
CA ALA A 284 -5.85 30.49 2.75
C ALA A 284 -6.41 29.24 2.06
N SER A 285 -7.09 28.36 2.79
CA SER A 285 -7.91 27.30 2.20
C SER A 285 -9.30 27.35 2.80
N PRO A 286 -10.35 27.23 1.97
CA PRO A 286 -11.72 27.10 2.44
C PRO A 286 -11.86 25.86 3.33
N LEU A 287 -12.66 25.99 4.38
CA LEU A 287 -13.04 24.87 5.24
C LEU A 287 -14.40 24.36 4.80
N TYR A 288 -14.43 23.11 4.34
CA TYR A 288 -15.65 22.42 3.94
C TYR A 288 -16.20 21.58 5.09
N GLY A 289 -17.53 21.53 5.20
CA GLY A 289 -18.25 20.70 6.17
C GLY A 289 -18.51 21.33 7.55
N LYS A 290 -18.05 22.55 7.86
CA LYS A 290 -18.43 23.25 9.11
C LYS A 290 -19.74 24.03 8.94
N ARG A 291 -20.45 24.34 10.05
CA ARG A 291 -21.75 25.07 10.09
C ARG A 291 -21.89 26.07 8.93
N ALA A 292 -22.76 25.76 7.97
CA ALA A 292 -23.01 26.52 6.74
C ALA A 292 -23.51 27.97 6.95
N ALA A 293 -23.81 28.37 8.20
CA ALA A 293 -24.39 29.66 8.55
C ALA A 293 -23.43 30.87 8.40
N ARG A 294 -22.22 30.69 7.88
CA ARG A 294 -21.28 31.79 7.54
C ARG A 294 -20.60 31.60 6.17
N MET A 295 -21.23 30.88 5.24
CA MET A 295 -20.78 30.92 3.85
C MET A 295 -21.21 32.26 3.27
N THR A 296 -20.32 33.26 3.30
CA THR A 296 -20.46 34.42 2.41
C THR A 296 -20.47 33.87 0.98
N HIS A 297 -21.54 34.15 0.23
CA HIS A 297 -21.59 33.85 -1.20
C HIS A 297 -20.47 34.62 -1.88
N HIS A 298 -19.37 33.94 -2.15
CA HIS A 298 -18.22 34.49 -2.84
C HIS A 298 -18.39 34.14 -4.31
N GLN A 299 -18.96 35.04 -5.11
CA GLN A 299 -19.03 34.86 -6.55
C GLN A 299 -17.71 35.34 -7.17
N SER A 300 -16.89 34.40 -7.61
CA SER A 300 -15.69 34.69 -8.38
C SER A 300 -16.04 34.74 -9.86
N PRO A 301 -15.79 35.85 -10.58
CA PRO A 301 -15.92 35.87 -12.02
C PRO A 301 -14.98 34.82 -12.64
N ALA A 302 -15.44 34.09 -13.66
CA ALA A 302 -14.66 33.03 -14.31
C ALA A 302 -13.30 33.51 -14.84
N THR A 303 -13.19 34.81 -15.16
CA THR A 303 -11.97 35.44 -15.68
C THR A 303 -10.86 35.63 -14.66
N ASN A 304 -11.12 35.48 -13.35
CA ASN A 304 -10.12 35.66 -12.29
C ASN A 304 -9.63 34.33 -11.68
N LEU A 305 -9.90 33.21 -12.34
CA LEU A 305 -9.53 31.89 -11.84
C LEU A 305 -8.10 31.53 -12.23
N MET A 306 -7.36 31.03 -11.25
CA MET A 306 -6.07 30.39 -11.44
C MET A 306 -6.28 28.89 -11.54
N LEU A 307 -5.65 28.27 -12.54
CA LEU A 307 -5.59 26.82 -12.67
C LEU A 307 -4.33 26.33 -11.94
N LEU A 308 -4.52 25.43 -10.98
CA LEU A 308 -3.46 24.87 -10.14
C LEU A 308 -3.49 23.34 -10.23
N ARG A 309 -2.36 22.69 -9.97
CA ARG A 309 -2.34 21.24 -9.70
C ARG A 309 -2.56 20.98 -8.21
N SER A 310 -3.28 19.93 -7.87
CA SER A 310 -3.40 19.47 -6.48
C SER A 310 -2.78 18.10 -6.31
N LEU A 311 -2.11 17.89 -5.17
CA LEU A 311 -1.67 16.54 -4.80
C LEU A 311 -2.91 15.70 -4.51
N LEU A 312 -3.11 14.64 -5.27
CA LEU A 312 -4.23 13.72 -5.13
C LEU A 312 -3.73 12.38 -4.59
N GLN A 313 -4.39 11.89 -3.55
CA GLN A 313 -4.29 10.52 -3.09
C GLN A 313 -5.63 9.83 -3.34
N VAL A 314 -5.59 8.64 -3.94
CA VAL A 314 -6.79 7.82 -4.15
C VAL A 314 -6.73 6.67 -3.16
N LEU A 315 -7.72 6.64 -2.27
CA LEU A 315 -7.92 5.55 -1.32
C LEU A 315 -8.98 4.62 -1.90
N SER A 316 -8.57 3.84 -2.89
CA SER A 316 -9.34 2.72 -3.44
C SER A 316 -8.66 1.40 -3.08
N ARG A 317 -9.42 0.30 -3.15
CA ARG A 317 -8.88 -1.06 -2.93
C ARG A 317 -7.68 -1.34 -3.83
N ASP A 318 -7.81 -1.05 -5.13
CA ASP A 318 -6.76 -1.31 -6.11
C ASP A 318 -5.51 -0.47 -5.85
N ALA A 319 -5.68 0.80 -5.47
CA ALA A 319 -4.55 1.67 -5.14
C ALA A 319 -3.79 1.17 -3.91
N VAL A 320 -4.50 0.82 -2.82
CA VAL A 320 -3.89 0.33 -1.56
C VAL A 320 -3.14 -0.98 -1.76
N HIS A 321 -3.66 -1.88 -2.60
CA HIS A 321 -3.12 -3.23 -2.77
C HIS A 321 -2.34 -3.44 -4.07
N SER A 322 -2.14 -2.39 -4.88
CA SER A 322 -1.46 -2.44 -6.19
C SER A 322 -0.05 -3.05 -6.13
N ARG A 323 0.69 -2.80 -5.03
CA ARG A 323 2.04 -3.33 -4.83
C ARG A 323 2.10 -4.80 -4.42
N ASN A 324 0.96 -5.42 -4.14
CA ASN A 324 0.85 -6.85 -3.81
C ASN A 324 0.61 -7.71 -5.08
N ALA A 325 1.02 -7.19 -6.24
CA ALA A 325 0.81 -7.68 -7.60
C ALA A 325 0.53 -9.20 -7.69
N ALA A 326 -0.70 -9.54 -8.11
CA ALA A 326 -1.32 -10.86 -8.31
C ALA A 326 -2.22 -11.42 -7.19
N SER A 327 -2.11 -11.03 -5.91
CA SER A 327 -2.91 -11.66 -4.82
C SER A 327 -4.21 -10.93 -4.46
N SER A 328 -4.24 -9.60 -4.56
CA SER A 328 -5.27 -8.78 -3.89
C SER A 328 -6.67 -8.89 -4.50
N ALA A 329 -6.78 -8.96 -5.83
CA ALA A 329 -8.08 -9.11 -6.50
C ALA A 329 -8.77 -10.43 -6.11
N SER A 330 -8.02 -11.52 -6.00
CA SER A 330 -8.55 -12.83 -5.59
C SER A 330 -9.04 -12.89 -4.14
N LEU A 331 -8.55 -11.97 -3.29
CA LEU A 331 -8.89 -11.89 -1.87
C LEU A 331 -9.99 -10.88 -1.57
N ALA A 332 -10.34 -10.03 -2.55
CA ALA A 332 -11.27 -8.92 -2.37
C ALA A 332 -12.66 -9.35 -1.92
N ASP A 333 -13.14 -10.48 -2.44
CA ASP A 333 -14.46 -11.03 -2.11
C ASP A 333 -14.41 -12.12 -1.03
N LYS A 334 -13.22 -12.38 -0.46
CA LYS A 334 -13.03 -13.45 0.52
C LYS A 334 -13.45 -13.02 1.92
N HIS A 335 -14.16 -13.92 2.60
CA HIS A 335 -14.57 -13.78 3.99
C HIS A 335 -13.82 -14.77 4.88
N VAL A 336 -13.07 -14.23 5.85
CA VAL A 336 -12.36 -15.01 6.86
C VAL A 336 -13.01 -14.82 8.23
N VAL A 337 -13.31 -15.93 8.90
CA VAL A 337 -13.72 -15.94 10.30
C VAL A 337 -12.51 -16.30 11.15
N LEU A 338 -12.00 -15.35 11.94
CA LEU A 338 -10.87 -15.54 12.84
C LEU A 338 -11.35 -15.70 14.28
N ILE A 339 -11.06 -16.86 14.85
CA ILE A 339 -11.49 -17.25 16.19
C ILE A 339 -10.25 -17.31 17.09
N GLY A 340 -10.32 -16.55 18.19
CA GLY A 340 -9.16 -16.19 18.99
C GLY A 340 -8.46 -14.96 18.38
N VAL A 341 -8.61 -13.82 19.04
CA VAL A 341 -7.92 -12.55 18.76
C VAL A 341 -6.92 -12.32 19.88
N GLY A 342 -6.10 -13.33 20.15
CA GLY A 342 -4.98 -13.26 21.08
C GLY A 342 -3.73 -12.69 20.43
N SER A 343 -2.56 -13.10 20.92
CA SER A 343 -1.27 -12.64 20.39
C SER A 343 -1.01 -13.09 18.95
N LEU A 344 -1.41 -14.32 18.58
CA LEU A 344 -1.33 -14.79 17.19
C LEU A 344 -2.43 -14.16 16.35
N GLY A 345 -3.69 -14.36 16.76
CA GLY A 345 -4.86 -13.90 16.01
C GLY A 345 -4.86 -12.40 15.69
N SER A 346 -4.51 -11.54 16.64
CA SER A 346 -4.47 -10.08 16.38
C SER A 346 -3.46 -9.70 15.29
N GLN A 347 -2.30 -10.35 15.25
CA GLN A 347 -1.31 -10.16 14.18
C GLN A 347 -1.85 -10.69 12.85
N MET A 348 -2.46 -11.88 12.85
CA MET A 348 -3.08 -12.46 11.66
C MET A 348 -4.18 -11.57 11.09
N ALA A 349 -5.07 -11.02 11.92
CA ALA A 349 -6.13 -10.13 11.47
C ALA A 349 -5.58 -8.90 10.72
N MET A 350 -4.51 -8.29 11.24
CA MET A 350 -3.83 -7.16 10.59
C MET A 350 -3.15 -7.58 9.28
N GLN A 351 -2.46 -8.72 9.28
CA GLN A 351 -1.79 -9.24 8.08
C GLN A 351 -2.78 -9.60 6.97
N LEU A 352 -3.89 -10.26 7.29
CA LEU A 352 -4.95 -10.63 6.35
C LEU A 352 -5.67 -9.41 5.77
N ALA A 353 -5.99 -8.41 6.60
CA ALA A 353 -6.55 -7.14 6.12
C ALA A 353 -5.60 -6.43 5.14
N ARG A 354 -4.30 -6.35 5.48
CA ARG A 354 -3.27 -5.73 4.63
C ARG A 354 -2.94 -6.55 3.37
N ALA A 355 -3.14 -7.86 3.41
CA ALA A 355 -3.03 -8.72 2.23
C ALA A 355 -4.18 -8.50 1.22
N GLY A 356 -5.26 -7.84 1.66
CA GLY A 356 -6.40 -7.51 0.80
C GLY A 356 -7.59 -8.44 0.96
N VAL A 357 -7.74 -9.14 2.10
CA VAL A 357 -8.99 -9.85 2.43
C VAL A 357 -10.16 -8.86 2.50
N GLY A 358 -11.28 -9.21 1.87
CA GLY A 358 -12.51 -8.43 1.80
C GLY A 358 -13.15 -8.18 3.15
N ARG A 359 -13.39 -9.27 3.86
CA ARG A 359 -14.17 -9.27 5.09
C ARG A 359 -13.54 -10.16 6.16
N LEU A 360 -13.51 -9.63 7.38
CA LEU A 360 -13.10 -10.35 8.58
C LEU A 360 -14.25 -10.41 9.58
N THR A 361 -14.55 -11.60 10.11
CA THR A 361 -15.34 -11.73 11.33
C THR A 361 -14.41 -12.17 12.45
N LEU A 362 -14.33 -11.36 13.51
CA LEU A 362 -13.49 -11.61 14.68
C LEU A 362 -14.35 -12.18 15.81
N ILE A 363 -13.94 -13.32 16.37
CA ILE A 363 -14.64 -14.00 17.46
C ILE A 363 -13.65 -14.24 18.61
N ASP A 364 -13.86 -13.60 19.74
CA ASP A 364 -13.08 -13.76 20.97
C ASP A 364 -13.89 -13.22 22.16
N PRO A 365 -14.08 -13.99 23.24
CA PRO A 365 -14.87 -13.56 24.40
C PRO A 365 -14.09 -12.67 25.39
N ASP A 366 -12.78 -12.48 25.22
CA ASP A 366 -11.95 -11.81 26.21
C ASP A 366 -11.96 -10.28 26.09
N ILE A 367 -11.68 -9.66 27.24
CA ILE A 367 -11.37 -8.24 27.40
C ILE A 367 -9.85 -8.02 27.27
N PHE A 368 -9.47 -6.87 26.70
CA PHE A 368 -8.07 -6.46 26.56
C PHE A 368 -7.50 -5.92 27.88
N ASN A 369 -6.46 -6.59 28.40
CA ASN A 369 -5.83 -6.26 29.68
C ASN A 369 -4.37 -5.81 29.53
N ALA A 370 -3.81 -5.21 30.58
CA ALA A 370 -2.47 -4.65 30.58
C ALA A 370 -1.37 -5.68 30.24
N GLU A 371 -1.51 -6.93 30.69
CA GLU A 371 -0.55 -7.99 30.36
C GLU A 371 -0.55 -8.39 28.87
N ASN A 372 -1.55 -7.97 28.10
CA ASN A 372 -1.61 -8.24 26.66
C ASN A 372 -0.78 -7.23 25.84
N LEU A 373 -0.47 -6.04 26.38
CA LEU A 373 0.25 -4.97 25.68
C LEU A 373 1.60 -5.42 25.10
N GLY A 374 2.27 -6.38 25.73
CA GLY A 374 3.59 -6.85 25.29
C GLY A 374 3.59 -7.71 24.02
N ARG A 375 2.43 -8.19 23.56
CA ARG A 375 2.34 -9.19 22.49
C ARG A 375 1.10 -9.10 21.60
N HIS A 376 0.12 -8.26 21.94
CA HIS A 376 -1.06 -8.00 21.13
C HIS A 376 -0.86 -6.76 20.26
N VAL A 377 -1.59 -6.63 19.14
CA VAL A 377 -1.56 -5.46 18.25
C VAL A 377 -2.21 -4.20 18.86
N LEU A 378 -3.01 -4.36 19.91
CA LEU A 378 -3.80 -3.27 20.50
C LEU A 378 -2.94 -2.42 21.44
N GLY A 379 -3.35 -1.16 21.61
CA GLY A 379 -2.58 -0.17 22.36
C GLY A 379 -3.17 0.12 23.74
N ILE A 380 -2.50 1.02 24.47
CA ILE A 380 -2.94 1.47 25.80
C ILE A 380 -4.36 2.07 25.80
N ASP A 381 -4.75 2.70 24.70
CA ASP A 381 -6.08 3.32 24.54
C ASP A 381 -7.22 2.27 24.48
N ASP A 382 -6.89 0.99 24.34
CA ASP A 382 -7.86 -0.10 24.18
C ASP A 382 -8.09 -0.90 25.47
N LEU A 383 -7.41 -0.56 26.57
CA LEU A 383 -7.52 -1.27 27.85
C LEU A 383 -8.96 -1.30 28.38
N GLY A 384 -9.41 -2.47 28.83
CA GLY A 384 -10.75 -2.70 29.38
C GLY A 384 -11.87 -2.86 28.36
N ARG A 385 -11.55 -2.86 27.06
CA ARG A 385 -12.52 -3.10 25.97
C ARG A 385 -12.49 -4.56 25.53
N ASP A 386 -13.59 -5.05 24.96
CA ASP A 386 -13.60 -6.34 24.28
C ASP A 386 -12.55 -6.35 23.16
N LYS A 387 -11.72 -7.40 23.11
CA LYS A 387 -10.61 -7.49 22.15
C LYS A 387 -11.10 -7.36 20.71
N VAL A 388 -12.22 -8.02 20.38
CA VAL A 388 -12.80 -7.99 19.04
C VAL A 388 -13.29 -6.61 18.62
N ASP A 389 -13.89 -5.83 19.52
CA ASP A 389 -14.39 -4.49 19.20
C ASP A 389 -13.25 -3.50 19.02
N ALA A 390 -12.26 -3.54 19.93
CA ALA A 390 -11.06 -2.73 19.81
C ALA A 390 -10.28 -3.09 18.53
N MET A 391 -10.15 -4.38 18.20
CA MET A 391 -9.45 -4.82 17.00
C MET A 391 -10.20 -4.47 15.72
N ARG A 392 -11.54 -4.58 15.69
CA ARG A 392 -12.38 -4.11 14.58
C ARG A 392 -12.12 -2.63 14.30
N ASP A 393 -12.21 -1.80 15.33
CA ASP A 393 -12.03 -0.35 15.19
C ASP A 393 -10.60 -0.02 14.72
N ARG A 394 -9.60 -0.74 15.23
CA ARG A 394 -8.20 -0.62 14.80
C ARG A 394 -8.02 -0.98 13.33
N LEU A 395 -8.55 -2.12 12.89
CA LEU A 395 -8.46 -2.59 11.50
C LEU A 395 -9.14 -1.64 10.54
N MET A 396 -10.37 -1.22 10.83
CA MET A 396 -11.14 -0.34 9.95
C MET A 396 -10.57 1.08 9.87
N ARG A 397 -9.77 1.48 10.86
CA ARG A 397 -8.99 2.73 10.85
C ARG A 397 -7.70 2.60 10.04
N ASP A 398 -6.94 1.54 10.27
CA ASP A 398 -5.62 1.34 9.67
C ASP A 398 -5.69 0.84 8.21
N VAL A 399 -6.72 0.04 7.89
CA VAL A 399 -6.98 -0.57 6.59
C VAL A 399 -8.45 -0.33 6.22
N PRO A 400 -8.82 0.85 5.71
CA PRO A 400 -10.23 1.22 5.50
C PRO A 400 -10.94 0.42 4.37
N THR A 401 -10.19 -0.43 3.65
CA THR A 401 -10.68 -1.29 2.56
C THR A 401 -11.19 -2.66 3.03
N VAL A 402 -11.05 -3.01 4.32
CA VAL A 402 -11.62 -4.24 4.90
C VAL A 402 -12.92 -3.95 5.64
N ASP A 403 -13.89 -4.85 5.50
CA ASP A 403 -15.08 -4.88 6.35
C ASP A 403 -14.85 -5.80 7.54
N VAL A 404 -15.19 -5.36 8.75
CA VAL A 404 -14.90 -6.12 9.97
C VAL A 404 -16.11 -6.19 10.89
N VAL A 405 -16.47 -7.42 11.28
CA VAL A 405 -17.52 -7.72 12.25
C VAL A 405 -16.87 -8.28 13.52
N ALA A 406 -17.37 -7.86 14.69
CA ALA A 406 -16.89 -8.31 16.00
C ALA A 406 -17.99 -9.11 16.70
N ILE A 407 -17.64 -10.27 17.27
CA ILE A 407 -18.52 -11.13 18.07
C ILE A 407 -17.81 -11.43 19.40
N PRO A 408 -18.15 -10.75 20.50
CA PRO A 408 -17.47 -10.88 21.79
C PRO A 408 -17.96 -12.11 22.58
N TRP A 409 -17.97 -13.28 21.94
CA TRP A 409 -18.52 -14.51 22.51
C TRP A 409 -17.71 -15.74 22.08
N TYR A 410 -17.95 -16.86 22.76
CA TYR A 410 -17.49 -18.17 22.34
C TYR A 410 -18.10 -18.56 20.98
N VAL A 411 -17.31 -19.26 20.15
CA VAL A 411 -17.71 -19.59 18.77
C VAL A 411 -18.90 -20.55 18.72
N GLU A 412 -19.05 -21.39 19.73
CA GLU A 412 -20.10 -22.42 19.83
C GLU A 412 -21.48 -21.82 20.05
N LEU A 413 -21.58 -20.53 20.39
CA LEU A 413 -22.86 -19.86 20.50
C LEU A 413 -23.50 -19.63 19.12
N PRO A 414 -24.84 -19.72 19.00
CA PRO A 414 -25.55 -19.60 17.72
C PRO A 414 -25.31 -18.27 16.97
N THR A 415 -24.85 -17.23 17.65
CA THR A 415 -24.49 -15.94 17.05
C THR A 415 -23.42 -16.05 15.97
N SER A 416 -22.58 -17.08 16.05
CA SER A 416 -21.46 -17.34 15.14
C SER A 416 -21.89 -18.07 13.87
N ASP A 417 -23.02 -18.78 13.90
CA ASP A 417 -23.43 -19.70 12.84
C ASP A 417 -23.48 -18.99 11.49
N LYS A 418 -24.15 -17.84 11.40
CA LYS A 418 -24.26 -17.09 10.14
C LYS A 418 -22.89 -16.71 9.56
N ALA A 419 -21.93 -16.35 10.42
CA ALA A 419 -20.58 -16.01 9.99
C ALA A 419 -19.86 -17.25 9.45
N LEU A 420 -19.91 -18.38 10.17
CA LEU A 420 -19.29 -19.64 9.76
C LEU A 420 -19.86 -20.18 8.44
N HIS A 421 -21.19 -20.13 8.25
CA HIS A 421 -21.82 -20.61 7.02
C HIS A 421 -21.43 -19.81 5.77
N SER A 422 -21.05 -18.54 5.93
CA SER A 422 -20.66 -17.66 4.82
C SER A 422 -19.14 -17.47 4.73
N ALA A 423 -18.35 -18.24 5.48
CA ALA A 423 -16.90 -18.15 5.45
C ALA A 423 -16.31 -18.89 4.25
N ASP A 424 -15.28 -18.32 3.62
CA ASP A 424 -14.38 -19.08 2.75
C ASP A 424 -13.34 -19.84 3.57
N LEU A 425 -12.89 -19.22 4.68
CA LEU A 425 -11.87 -19.74 5.56
C LEU A 425 -12.21 -19.45 7.02
N VAL A 426 -12.02 -20.45 7.87
CA VAL A 426 -12.02 -20.32 9.33
C VAL A 426 -10.59 -20.45 9.84
N VAL A 427 -10.17 -19.52 10.69
CA VAL A 427 -8.87 -19.52 11.34
C VAL A 427 -9.07 -19.69 12.84
N VAL A 428 -8.29 -20.56 13.47
CA VAL A 428 -8.37 -20.88 14.90
C VAL A 428 -7.04 -20.64 15.55
N THR A 429 -7.01 -19.76 16.56
CA THR A 429 -5.83 -19.47 17.39
C THR A 429 -6.22 -19.26 18.86
N THR A 430 -7.24 -19.99 19.33
CA THR A 430 -7.87 -19.82 20.65
C THR A 430 -7.01 -20.31 21.81
N ALA A 431 -6.21 -21.36 21.60
CA ALA A 431 -5.57 -22.11 22.70
C ALA A 431 -6.62 -22.60 23.73
N ASP A 432 -7.81 -22.94 23.24
CA ASP A 432 -8.93 -23.49 23.99
C ASP A 432 -9.38 -24.77 23.28
N TRP A 433 -9.03 -25.91 23.88
CA TRP A 433 -9.25 -27.20 23.26
C TRP A 433 -10.74 -27.48 23.00
N HIS A 434 -11.64 -26.96 23.83
CA HIS A 434 -13.08 -27.14 23.63
C HIS A 434 -13.54 -26.51 22.31
N SER A 435 -13.20 -25.24 22.09
CA SER A 435 -13.48 -24.51 20.85
C SER A 435 -12.82 -25.17 19.64
N GLU A 436 -11.56 -25.58 19.78
CA GLU A 436 -10.79 -26.23 18.71
C GLU A 436 -11.40 -27.58 18.30
N LEU A 437 -11.74 -28.43 19.28
CA LEU A 437 -12.39 -29.71 19.07
C LEU A 437 -13.77 -29.53 18.41
N TRP A 438 -14.55 -28.53 18.84
CA TRP A 438 -15.84 -28.23 18.23
C TRP A 438 -15.70 -27.88 16.75
N LEU A 439 -14.72 -27.06 16.39
CA LEU A 439 -14.46 -26.65 15.00
C LEU A 439 -13.99 -27.82 14.13
N TRP A 440 -13.11 -28.67 14.66
CA TRP A 440 -12.67 -29.88 13.94
C TRP A 440 -13.83 -30.86 13.70
N ARG A 441 -14.73 -31.02 14.67
CA ARG A 441 -15.95 -31.84 14.48
C ARG A 441 -16.82 -31.29 13.36
N ARG A 442 -17.05 -29.97 13.31
CA ARG A 442 -17.79 -29.34 12.20
C ARG A 442 -17.11 -29.58 10.85
N LYS A 443 -15.78 -29.53 10.81
CA LYS A 443 -15.03 -29.82 9.59
C LYS A 443 -15.25 -31.27 9.13
N LEU A 444 -15.16 -32.23 10.05
CA LEU A 444 -15.40 -33.66 9.79
C LEU A 444 -16.86 -33.93 9.34
N GLU A 445 -17.82 -33.23 9.94
CA GLU A 445 -19.26 -33.30 9.61
C GLU A 445 -19.56 -32.77 8.19
N GLY A 446 -18.62 -32.05 7.56
CA GLY A 446 -18.70 -31.63 6.16
C GLY A 446 -18.87 -30.14 5.96
N ALA A 447 -18.33 -29.31 6.86
CA ALA A 447 -18.25 -27.87 6.62
C ALA A 447 -17.45 -27.54 5.34
N THR A 448 -18.00 -26.64 4.53
CA THR A 448 -17.48 -26.28 3.20
C THR A 448 -16.25 -25.37 3.28
N TRP A 449 -16.16 -24.52 4.30
CA TRP A 449 -15.02 -23.63 4.51
C TRP A 449 -13.72 -24.39 4.76
N ALA A 450 -12.58 -23.80 4.36
CA ALA A 450 -11.26 -24.30 4.74
C ALA A 450 -10.93 -23.96 6.20
N LEU A 451 -10.04 -24.73 6.84
CA LEU A 451 -9.64 -24.51 8.23
C LEU A 451 -8.13 -24.29 8.33
N VAL A 452 -7.71 -23.24 9.03
CA VAL A 452 -6.32 -23.01 9.41
C VAL A 452 -6.26 -22.95 10.94
N HIS A 453 -5.64 -23.95 11.55
CA HIS A 453 -5.47 -24.04 12.99
C HIS A 453 -4.01 -23.77 13.35
N GLY A 454 -3.75 -22.65 14.04
CA GLY A 454 -2.40 -22.21 14.38
C GLY A 454 -2.20 -22.04 15.88
N TRP A 455 -1.08 -22.55 16.40
CA TRP A 455 -0.71 -22.38 17.81
C TRP A 455 0.81 -22.30 17.99
N SER A 456 1.22 -21.92 19.20
CA SER A 456 2.61 -21.82 19.61
C SER A 456 2.94 -22.88 20.64
N GLU A 457 4.15 -23.44 20.57
CA GLU A 457 4.78 -24.14 21.68
C GLU A 457 5.28 -23.13 22.74
N PRO A 458 5.67 -23.58 23.95
CA PRO A 458 6.18 -22.69 24.98
C PRO A 458 7.30 -21.76 24.52
N HIS A 459 7.36 -20.57 25.11
CA HIS A 459 8.32 -19.50 24.81
C HIS A 459 8.22 -18.87 23.41
N GLY A 460 7.32 -19.34 22.54
CA GLY A 460 7.19 -18.82 21.18
C GLY A 460 8.35 -19.21 20.26
N VAL A 461 9.15 -20.21 20.66
CA VAL A 461 10.32 -20.66 19.90
C VAL A 461 9.97 -21.69 18.83
N ALA A 462 8.78 -22.27 18.90
CA ALA A 462 8.24 -23.12 17.86
C ALA A 462 6.73 -22.91 17.76
N GLY A 463 6.17 -23.18 16.59
CA GLY A 463 4.74 -23.11 16.36
C GLY A 463 4.33 -23.91 15.14
N HIS A 464 3.04 -24.19 15.08
CA HIS A 464 2.48 -25.10 14.10
C HIS A 464 1.24 -24.51 13.47
N VAL A 465 0.99 -24.89 12.22
CA VAL A 465 -0.20 -24.53 11.47
C VAL A 465 -0.70 -25.77 10.75
N LEU A 466 -1.88 -26.23 11.09
CA LEU A 466 -2.59 -27.28 10.36
C LEU A 466 -3.57 -26.62 9.39
N VAL A 467 -3.60 -27.12 8.16
CA VAL A 467 -4.49 -26.63 7.11
C VAL A 467 -5.38 -27.78 6.62
N ALA A 468 -6.69 -27.57 6.67
CA ALA A 468 -7.69 -28.42 6.04
C ALA A 468 -8.26 -27.71 4.80
N PRO A 469 -8.21 -28.31 3.60
CA PRO A 469 -8.78 -27.73 2.38
C PRO A 469 -10.29 -27.46 2.48
N PRO A 470 -10.86 -26.57 1.64
CA PRO A 470 -12.31 -26.43 1.54
C PRO A 470 -12.95 -27.74 1.07
N ASP A 471 -14.23 -27.94 1.41
CA ASP A 471 -15.04 -29.11 1.01
C ASP A 471 -14.44 -30.49 1.36
N SER A 472 -13.48 -30.53 2.29
CA SER A 472 -12.85 -31.75 2.80
C SER A 472 -13.45 -32.20 4.13
N ARG A 473 -13.51 -33.53 4.35
CA ARG A 473 -13.91 -34.18 5.60
C ARG A 473 -12.67 -34.77 6.27
N VAL A 474 -11.88 -33.92 6.89
CA VAL A 474 -10.62 -34.32 7.56
C VAL A 474 -10.72 -34.08 9.05
N ASP A 475 -10.09 -34.97 9.81
CA ASP A 475 -10.12 -34.97 11.26
C ASP A 475 -8.73 -34.66 11.82
N GLY A 476 -8.51 -33.39 12.18
CA GLY A 476 -7.27 -32.96 12.83
C GLY A 476 -7.16 -33.39 14.29
N THR A 477 -8.26 -33.84 14.93
CA THR A 477 -8.27 -34.13 16.38
C THR A 477 -7.38 -35.30 16.75
N GLN A 478 -7.14 -36.20 15.81
CA GLN A 478 -6.30 -37.39 16.00
C GLN A 478 -4.82 -37.03 16.23
N LEU A 479 -4.39 -35.83 15.81
CA LEU A 479 -3.03 -35.31 16.04
C LEU A 479 -2.82 -34.79 17.47
N PHE A 480 -3.87 -34.79 18.28
CA PHE A 480 -3.86 -34.32 19.66
C PHE A 480 -4.25 -35.46 20.62
N ASP A 481 -3.88 -35.34 21.88
CA ASP A 481 -4.36 -36.21 22.95
C ASP A 481 -5.73 -35.78 23.49
N ALA A 482 -6.26 -36.49 24.49
CA ALA A 482 -7.56 -36.21 25.08
C ALA A 482 -7.65 -34.81 25.72
N ASN A 483 -6.51 -34.20 26.08
CA ASN A 483 -6.40 -32.90 26.71
C ASN A 483 -6.07 -31.78 25.71
N GLY A 484 -5.98 -32.08 24.41
CA GLY A 484 -5.61 -31.12 23.37
C GLY A 484 -4.11 -30.87 23.26
N VAL A 485 -3.27 -31.72 23.83
CA VAL A 485 -1.81 -31.62 23.66
C VAL A 485 -1.42 -32.24 22.33
N PHE A 486 -0.68 -31.49 21.52
CA PHE A 486 -0.22 -31.95 20.22
C PHE A 486 0.81 -33.08 20.34
N ARG A 487 0.61 -34.16 19.59
CA ARG A 487 1.43 -35.39 19.69
C ARG A 487 2.83 -35.27 19.07
N TYR A 488 3.04 -34.27 18.21
CA TYR A 488 4.27 -34.13 17.43
C TYR A 488 4.99 -32.79 17.69
N PRO A 489 5.34 -32.46 18.95
CA PRO A 489 5.98 -31.20 19.27
C PRO A 489 7.36 -31.09 18.62
N SER A 490 7.82 -29.87 18.38
CA SER A 490 9.18 -29.57 17.90
C SER A 490 10.17 -29.41 19.05
N THR A 491 9.67 -29.21 20.27
CA THR A 491 10.47 -28.97 21.47
C THR A 491 10.01 -29.83 22.63
N ASN A 492 10.91 -30.08 23.59
CA ASN A 492 10.59 -30.79 24.82
C ASN A 492 11.46 -30.32 25.99
N GLY A 493 11.32 -31.00 27.14
CA GLY A 493 12.16 -30.77 28.31
C GLY A 493 11.86 -29.48 29.07
N TRP A 494 10.68 -28.89 28.85
CA TRP A 494 10.29 -27.62 29.46
C TRP A 494 10.13 -27.73 30.98
N PRO A 495 10.75 -26.83 31.77
CA PRO A 495 10.46 -26.72 33.20
C PRO A 495 8.99 -26.43 33.44
N ASN A 496 8.35 -27.15 34.39
CA ASN A 496 6.92 -27.03 34.72
C ASN A 496 5.99 -27.12 33.50
N ASP A 497 6.35 -27.97 32.53
CA ASP A 497 5.63 -28.15 31.26
C ASP A 497 5.48 -26.85 30.44
N GLY A 498 6.40 -25.90 30.66
CA GLY A 498 6.41 -24.59 29.98
C GLY A 498 5.49 -23.55 30.60
N PHE A 499 4.86 -23.85 31.73
CA PHE A 499 4.00 -22.89 32.44
C PHE A 499 4.77 -22.10 33.50
N VAL A 500 4.44 -20.81 33.59
CA VAL A 500 4.86 -19.93 34.66
C VAL A 500 3.68 -19.63 35.56
N ASP A 501 3.82 -19.92 36.85
CA ASP A 501 2.80 -19.64 37.86
C ASP A 501 2.83 -18.16 38.25
N ARG A 502 1.65 -17.56 38.36
CA ARG A 502 1.45 -16.22 38.89
C ARG A 502 1.10 -16.31 40.38
N PRO A 503 1.48 -15.31 41.19
CA PRO A 503 1.11 -15.23 42.61
C PRO A 503 -0.36 -14.82 42.77
N GLN A 504 -1.29 -15.58 42.18
CA GLN A 504 -2.74 -15.45 42.26
C GLN A 504 -3.37 -16.85 42.16
N CYS A 505 -4.59 -17.04 42.67
CA CYS A 505 -5.25 -18.36 42.64
C CYS A 505 -5.36 -18.91 41.20
N GLY A 506 -4.61 -19.99 40.91
CA GLY A 506 -4.69 -20.77 39.68
C GLY A 506 -4.17 -20.09 38.41
N GLY A 507 -3.56 -18.91 38.51
CA GLY A 507 -3.05 -18.20 37.33
C GLY A 507 -1.76 -18.84 36.81
N ARG A 508 -1.84 -19.60 35.71
CA ARG A 508 -0.66 -20.07 34.96
C ARG A 508 -0.65 -19.43 33.59
N PHE A 509 0.52 -19.15 33.01
CA PHE A 509 0.62 -18.71 31.62
C PHE A 509 1.84 -19.33 30.94
N ILE A 510 1.72 -19.51 29.62
CA ILE A 510 2.86 -19.90 28.78
C ILE A 510 3.59 -18.61 28.36
N PRO A 511 4.89 -18.46 28.66
CA PRO A 511 5.68 -17.34 28.19
C PRO A 511 5.80 -17.39 26.66
N GLY A 512 5.90 -16.24 26.02
CA GLY A 512 6.01 -16.18 24.56
C GLY A 512 6.50 -14.81 24.13
N GLY A 513 7.68 -14.76 23.50
CA GLY A 513 8.24 -13.51 22.99
C GLY A 513 7.46 -13.02 21.76
N PRO A 514 7.24 -11.70 21.60
CA PRO A 514 6.45 -11.17 20.49
C PRO A 514 7.07 -11.46 19.11
N ILE A 515 8.39 -11.63 19.03
CA ILE A 515 9.11 -11.91 17.77
C ILE A 515 8.76 -13.31 17.26
N GLY A 516 8.84 -14.34 18.11
CA GLY A 516 8.51 -15.71 17.74
C GLY A 516 7.03 -15.88 17.41
N LEU A 517 6.16 -15.26 18.22
CA LEU A 517 4.71 -15.24 17.95
C LEU A 517 4.38 -14.55 16.63
N ALA A 518 5.10 -13.47 16.26
CA ALA A 518 4.93 -12.81 14.98
C ALA A 518 5.39 -13.69 13.80
N ALA A 519 6.45 -14.49 13.97
CA ALA A 519 6.88 -15.45 12.96
C ALA A 519 5.81 -16.54 12.72
N ILE A 520 5.23 -17.08 13.80
CA ILE A 520 4.15 -18.07 13.74
C ILE A 520 2.88 -17.48 13.12
N ALA A 521 2.48 -16.26 13.54
CA ALA A 521 1.35 -15.56 12.94
C ALA A 521 1.56 -15.31 11.44
N SER A 522 2.78 -14.97 11.02
CA SER A 522 3.13 -14.79 9.60
C SER A 522 3.04 -16.10 8.82
N LEU A 523 3.48 -17.22 9.40
CA LEU A 523 3.31 -18.55 8.81
C LEU A 523 1.83 -18.92 8.64
N ALA A 524 1.02 -18.66 9.67
CA ALA A 524 -0.41 -18.93 9.63
C ALA A 524 -1.14 -18.04 8.60
N SER A 525 -0.81 -16.74 8.54
CA SER A 525 -1.38 -15.82 7.56
C SER A 525 -0.98 -16.17 6.13
N ARG A 526 0.27 -16.60 5.91
CA ARG A 526 0.71 -17.11 4.59
C ARG A 526 -0.12 -18.32 4.17
N SER A 527 -0.27 -19.29 5.08
CA SER A 527 -1.05 -20.51 4.85
C SER A 527 -2.53 -20.19 4.55
N ALA A 528 -3.10 -19.22 5.26
CA ALA A 528 -4.44 -18.70 5.02
C ALA A 528 -4.60 -18.07 3.63
N VAL A 529 -3.67 -17.19 3.23
CA VAL A 529 -3.69 -16.55 1.91
C VAL A 529 -3.53 -17.58 0.79
N GLU A 530 -2.59 -18.51 0.91
CA GLU A 530 -2.39 -19.59 -0.09
C GLU A 530 -3.65 -20.46 -0.24
N THR A 531 -4.33 -20.75 0.88
CA THR A 531 -5.57 -21.52 0.88
C THR A 531 -6.72 -20.75 0.21
N LEU A 532 -6.88 -19.46 0.51
CA LEU A 532 -7.89 -18.60 -0.15
C LEU A 532 -7.65 -18.43 -1.66
N GLN A 533 -6.40 -18.55 -2.09
CA GLN A 533 -6.00 -18.54 -3.50
C GLN A 533 -6.16 -19.89 -4.20
N GLY A 534 -6.67 -20.91 -3.51
CA GLY A 534 -6.87 -22.25 -4.09
C GLY A 534 -5.59 -23.05 -4.28
N ARG A 535 -4.47 -22.68 -3.63
CA ARG A 535 -3.18 -23.39 -3.73
C ARG A 535 -3.07 -24.61 -2.82
N THR A 536 -4.04 -24.81 -1.92
CA THR A 536 -4.05 -25.93 -0.96
C THR A 536 -5.14 -26.93 -1.32
N GLN A 537 -4.74 -28.08 -1.89
CA GLN A 537 -5.66 -29.16 -2.29
C GLN A 537 -5.70 -30.32 -1.30
N ASN A 538 -4.62 -30.52 -0.54
CA ASN A 538 -4.48 -31.60 0.44
C ASN A 538 -4.24 -31.03 1.83
N PRO A 539 -4.52 -31.78 2.91
CA PRO A 539 -4.16 -31.38 4.27
C PRO A 539 -2.66 -31.14 4.40
N LYS A 540 -2.30 -30.01 5.00
CA LYS A 540 -0.90 -29.59 5.18
C LYS A 540 -0.63 -29.31 6.65
N TRP A 541 0.60 -29.56 7.05
CA TRP A 541 1.15 -29.15 8.33
C TRP A 541 2.37 -28.28 8.08
N HIS A 542 2.31 -27.04 8.53
CA HIS A 542 3.44 -26.13 8.51
C HIS A 542 3.99 -25.94 9.91
N ARG A 543 5.31 -25.72 9.99
CA ARG A 543 6.01 -25.59 11.25
C ARG A 543 7.01 -24.44 11.19
N TYR A 544 7.08 -23.69 12.27
CA TYR A 544 8.14 -22.73 12.56
C TYR A 544 8.96 -23.25 13.74
N VAL A 545 10.28 -23.18 13.63
CA VAL A 545 11.21 -23.54 14.70
C VAL A 545 12.36 -22.54 14.70
N ALA A 546 12.60 -21.88 15.83
CA ALA A 546 13.73 -20.98 16.04
C ALA A 546 15.06 -21.74 16.18
N ASN A 547 16.19 -21.03 16.19
CA ASN A 547 17.49 -21.66 16.41
C ASN A 547 17.60 -22.37 17.77
N GLU A 548 18.48 -23.37 17.80
CA GLU A 548 18.72 -24.23 18.96
C GLU A 548 19.15 -23.43 20.20
N ASP A 549 19.96 -22.39 20.01
CA ASP A 549 20.37 -21.48 21.08
C ASP A 549 19.17 -20.79 21.75
N ALA A 550 18.15 -20.37 20.98
CA ALA A 550 16.95 -19.75 21.52
C ALA A 550 16.12 -20.74 22.35
N VAL A 551 15.97 -21.98 21.86
CA VAL A 551 15.27 -23.06 22.58
C VAL A 551 16.01 -23.39 23.89
N THR A 552 17.33 -23.54 23.82
CA THR A 552 18.18 -23.89 24.97
C THR A 552 18.21 -22.78 26.02
N ARG A 553 18.32 -21.50 25.62
CA ARG A 553 18.25 -20.35 26.55
C ARG A 553 16.90 -20.25 27.26
N ALA A 554 15.82 -20.71 26.62
CA ALA A 554 14.50 -20.77 27.22
C ALA A 554 14.33 -21.98 28.17
N GLY A 555 15.30 -22.89 28.23
CA GLY A 555 15.30 -24.07 29.10
C GLY A 555 14.68 -25.31 28.46
N GLY A 556 14.41 -25.31 27.16
CA GLY A 556 13.92 -26.48 26.41
C GLY A 556 15.02 -27.14 25.59
N ALA A 557 14.66 -28.25 24.92
CA ALA A 557 15.50 -28.93 23.94
C ALA A 557 14.76 -29.10 22.61
N LEU A 558 15.50 -29.09 21.50
CA LEU A 558 14.95 -29.18 20.16
C LEU A 558 14.87 -30.63 19.68
N LEU A 559 13.72 -31.02 19.14
CA LEU A 559 13.47 -32.34 18.55
C LEU A 559 13.80 -32.30 17.05
N ARG A 560 15.07 -32.48 16.70
CA ARG A 560 15.54 -32.60 15.30
C ARG A 560 16.72 -33.59 15.15
N PRO A 561 16.98 -34.09 13.92
CA PRO A 561 18.21 -34.81 13.61
C PRO A 561 19.47 -34.00 13.95
N ALA A 562 20.47 -34.64 14.56
CA ALA A 562 21.66 -33.99 15.13
C ALA A 562 22.66 -33.44 14.08
N ASP A 563 22.46 -33.75 12.79
CA ASP A 563 23.33 -33.40 11.67
C ASP A 563 23.06 -32.00 11.07
N VAL A 564 22.02 -31.30 11.54
CA VAL A 564 21.63 -29.98 11.03
C VAL A 564 22.21 -28.86 11.90
N VAL A 565 23.34 -28.28 11.48
CA VAL A 565 24.04 -27.20 12.20
C VAL A 565 23.91 -25.86 11.46
N GLY A 566 23.76 -24.75 12.19
CA GLY A 566 23.84 -23.40 11.63
C GLY A 566 22.55 -22.82 11.02
N ILE A 567 21.37 -23.28 11.44
CA ILE A 567 20.08 -22.71 11.01
C ILE A 567 19.55 -21.70 12.04
N ASP A 568 19.29 -20.47 11.60
CA ASP A 568 18.70 -19.40 12.41
C ASP A 568 17.20 -19.61 12.71
N ALA A 569 16.44 -20.10 11.73
CA ALA A 569 15.07 -20.56 11.90
C ALA A 569 14.66 -21.45 10.72
N VAL A 570 13.75 -22.41 10.96
CA VAL A 570 13.18 -23.29 9.93
C VAL A 570 11.69 -22.98 9.77
N PHE A 571 11.27 -22.80 8.52
CA PHE A 571 9.88 -22.93 8.12
C PHE A 571 9.77 -24.15 7.21
N ASP A 572 9.04 -25.18 7.63
CA ASP A 572 8.83 -26.38 6.81
C ASP A 572 7.34 -26.66 6.57
N GLU A 573 7.06 -27.34 5.45
CA GLU A 573 5.76 -27.88 5.06
C GLU A 573 5.86 -29.40 5.01
N ARG A 574 4.87 -30.09 5.58
CA ARG A 574 4.83 -31.54 5.68
C ARG A 574 3.40 -32.05 5.43
N PRO A 575 3.24 -33.30 4.97
CA PRO A 575 1.96 -34.00 5.10
C PRO A 575 1.62 -34.19 6.58
N TRP A 576 0.36 -34.45 6.87
CA TRP A 576 -0.04 -34.86 8.22
C TRP A 576 0.60 -36.22 8.58
N PRO A 577 1.05 -36.42 9.83
CA PRO A 577 1.56 -37.69 10.31
C PRO A 577 0.57 -38.86 10.07
N ASP A 578 1.09 -40.03 9.71
CA ASP A 578 0.29 -41.25 9.56
C ASP A 578 0.07 -41.91 10.93
N ILE A 579 -1.16 -41.78 11.42
CA ILE A 579 -1.59 -42.21 12.76
C ILE A 579 -1.86 -43.73 12.79
N SER A 580 -1.98 -44.38 11.62
CA SER A 580 -2.20 -45.83 11.53
C SER A 580 -0.95 -46.66 11.84
N ALA A 581 0.23 -46.03 11.86
CA ALA A 581 1.51 -46.67 12.07
C ALA A 581 2.01 -46.62 13.53
N GLU A 582 1.30 -45.94 14.45
CA GLU A 582 1.70 -45.80 15.85
C GLU A 582 0.84 -46.69 16.78
N PRO A 583 1.45 -47.41 17.75
CA PRO A 583 0.67 -48.10 18.77
C PRO A 583 -0.05 -47.07 19.64
N ALA A 584 -1.31 -47.36 19.98
CA ALA A 584 -2.10 -46.53 20.88
C ALA A 584 -1.30 -46.25 22.19
N PRO A 585 -1.25 -45.01 22.68
CA PRO A 585 -0.56 -44.71 23.93
C PRO A 585 -1.19 -45.51 25.08
N ALA A 586 -0.33 -46.10 25.91
CA ALA A 586 -0.70 -46.88 27.09
C ALA A 586 -1.32 -46.03 28.20
#